data_AF-A0A6M3KX75-F1
#
_entry.id   AF-A0A6M3KX75-F1
#
_cell.length_a   1.000
_cell.length_b   1.000
_cell.length_c   1.000
_cell.angle_alpha   90.00
_cell.angle_beta   90.00
_cell.angle_gamma   90.00
#
_symmetry.space_group_name_H-M   'P 1'
#
loop_
_entity.id
_entity.type
_entity.pdbx_description
1 polymer ?
#
loop_
_entity_poly.entity_id
_entity_poly.type
_entity_poly.pdbx_seq_one_letter_code
_entity_poly.pdbx_strand_id
1 'polypeptide(L)'
;MTDKHVDIKIDFYNLHIEWHNQPQLYMDYGEKHAKAIKRLKQAEKSLKIIKSQLAIKIRKDPDAYELDKYTDAAIKDCVRIQPEYDTANDEWIQALYEEQQADADKWSFQQRKEAIEGLVRLYALGYFSVPNLPRDIDSQLLKIHKEELKKDTEEELEKSAEGMKSRLKRLNVNS
;
A
#
# COMPACT_ATOMS: atom_id res chain seq x y z
N MET A 1 3.11 15.46 2.32
CA MET A 1 2.44 14.26 2.86
C MET A 1 3.53 13.41 3.48
N THR A 2 3.49 13.25 4.78
CA THR A 2 4.46 12.49 5.57
C THR A 2 4.39 11.00 5.24
N ASP A 3 5.50 10.32 5.46
CA ASP A 3 5.61 8.86 5.33
C ASP A 3 4.71 8.17 6.36
N LYS A 4 3.94 7.16 5.93
CA LYS A 4 3.04 6.35 6.78
C LYS A 4 3.77 5.80 8.00
N HIS A 5 5.04 5.43 7.84
CA HIS A 5 5.86 4.90 8.94
C HIS A 5 6.04 5.93 10.07
N VAL A 6 6.07 7.21 9.74
CA VAL A 6 6.16 8.31 10.71
C VAL A 6 4.83 8.50 11.44
N ASP A 7 3.71 8.46 10.71
CA ASP A 7 2.38 8.75 11.28
C ASP A 7 1.84 7.63 12.20
N ILE A 8 2.30 6.38 12.04
CA ILE A 8 1.90 5.25 12.90
C ILE A 8 2.60 5.27 14.26
N LYS A 9 3.81 5.85 14.34
CA LYS A 9 4.58 5.90 15.58
C LYS A 9 3.79 6.64 16.66
N ILE A 10 3.92 6.18 17.91
CA ILE A 10 3.27 6.77 19.07
C ILE A 10 4.35 7.42 19.93
N ASP A 11 4.18 8.71 20.21
CA ASP A 11 4.95 9.40 21.24
C ASP A 11 4.37 9.11 22.63
N PHE A 12 5.06 8.26 23.39
CA PHE A 12 4.68 7.84 24.73
C PHE A 12 4.67 8.98 25.76
N TYR A 13 5.39 10.08 25.53
CA TYR A 13 5.43 11.22 26.44
C TYR A 13 4.28 12.20 26.20
N ASN A 14 3.62 12.10 25.04
CA ASN A 14 2.59 13.03 24.60
C ASN A 14 1.27 12.33 24.24
N LEU A 15 0.89 11.29 24.98
CA LEU A 15 -0.32 10.48 24.70
C LEU A 15 -1.61 11.30 24.55
N HIS A 16 -1.74 12.43 25.24
CA HIS A 16 -2.90 13.33 25.13
C HIS A 16 -2.99 14.02 23.76
N ILE A 17 -1.84 14.42 23.20
CA ILE A 17 -1.73 14.97 21.84
C ILE A 17 -1.99 13.86 20.83
N GLU A 18 -1.40 12.68 21.04
CA GLU A 18 -1.59 11.55 20.13
C GLU A 18 -3.05 11.09 20.05
N TRP A 19 -3.73 11.08 21.19
CA TRP A 19 -5.15 10.79 21.27
C TRP A 19 -6.02 11.85 20.59
N HIS A 20 -5.65 13.12 20.73
CA HIS A 20 -6.35 14.22 20.06
C HIS A 20 -6.22 14.15 18.54
N ASN A 21 -5.04 13.78 18.03
CA ASN A 21 -4.76 13.73 16.59
C ASN A 21 -5.32 12.46 15.91
N GLN A 22 -5.50 11.37 16.67
CA GLN A 22 -5.92 10.07 16.16
C GLN A 22 -7.18 10.08 15.27
N PRO A 23 -8.28 10.80 15.61
CA PRO A 23 -9.48 10.84 14.76
C PRO A 23 -9.23 11.48 13.40
N GLN A 24 -8.43 12.56 13.36
CA GLN A 24 -8.10 13.26 12.11
C GLN A 24 -7.26 12.37 11.20
N LEU A 25 -6.23 11.70 11.75
CA LEU A 25 -5.41 10.75 11.00
C LEU A 25 -6.27 9.62 10.41
N TYR A 26 -7.16 9.04 11.22
CA TYR A 26 -8.06 8.00 10.71
C TYR A 26 -8.98 8.51 9.59
N MET A 27 -9.48 9.74 9.69
CA MET A 27 -10.31 10.35 8.65
C MET A 27 -9.54 10.58 7.34
N ASP A 28 -8.32 11.10 7.41
CA ASP A 28 -7.49 11.37 6.24
C ASP A 28 -7.16 10.08 5.47
N TYR A 29 -6.84 9.00 6.19
CA TYR A 29 -6.60 7.69 5.58
C TYR A 29 -7.89 6.99 5.14
N GLY A 30 -9.01 7.23 5.82
CA GLY A 30 -10.33 6.83 5.36
C GLY A 30 -10.70 7.49 4.02
N GLU A 31 -10.39 8.76 3.82
CA GLU A 31 -10.61 9.46 2.55
C GLU A 31 -9.73 8.89 1.42
N LYS A 32 -8.46 8.58 1.71
CA LYS A 32 -7.57 7.90 0.76
C LYS A 32 -8.14 6.54 0.34
N HIS A 33 -8.60 5.74 1.31
CA HIS A 33 -9.23 4.45 1.04
C HIS A 33 -10.49 4.60 0.17
N ALA A 34 -11.35 5.58 0.48
CA ALA A 34 -12.54 5.85 -0.33
C ALA A 34 -12.20 6.24 -1.79
N LYS A 35 -11.14 7.04 -1.98
CA LYS A 35 -10.64 7.39 -3.33
C LYS A 35 -10.11 6.16 -4.07
N ALA A 36 -9.39 5.28 -3.39
CA ALA A 36 -8.86 4.04 -3.97
C ALA A 36 -9.99 3.08 -4.36
N ILE A 37 -11.02 2.90 -3.52
CA ILE A 37 -12.23 2.14 -3.85
C ILE A 37 -12.90 2.70 -5.12
N LYS A 38 -13.04 4.02 -5.21
CA LYS A 38 -13.64 4.67 -6.38
C LYS A 38 -12.84 4.34 -7.64
N ARG A 39 -11.51 4.43 -7.58
CA ARG A 39 -10.61 4.10 -8.71
C ARG A 39 -10.73 2.63 -9.11
N LEU A 40 -10.72 1.71 -8.13
CA LEU A 40 -10.92 0.29 -8.37
C LEU A 40 -12.24 0.01 -9.08
N LYS A 41 -13.35 0.61 -8.63
CA LYS A 41 -14.67 0.44 -9.25
C LYS A 41 -14.73 1.00 -10.66
N GLN A 42 -14.02 2.10 -10.93
CA GLN A 42 -13.90 2.66 -12.27
C GLN A 42 -13.11 1.73 -13.19
N ALA A 43 -11.95 1.22 -12.75
CA ALA A 43 -11.15 0.27 -13.52
C ALA A 43 -11.91 -1.05 -13.78
N GLU A 44 -12.63 -1.57 -12.78
CA GLU A 44 -13.48 -2.76 -12.93
C GLU A 44 -14.57 -2.56 -13.99
N LYS A 45 -15.17 -1.37 -14.02
CA LYS A 45 -16.14 -1.00 -15.05
C LYS A 45 -15.49 -0.89 -16.43
N SER A 46 -14.33 -0.25 -16.54
CA SER A 46 -13.60 -0.10 -17.81
C SER A 46 -13.21 -1.46 -18.39
N LEU A 47 -12.68 -2.37 -17.57
CA LEU A 47 -12.34 -3.74 -17.97
C LEU A 47 -13.57 -4.48 -18.52
N LYS A 48 -14.73 -4.36 -17.86
CA LYS A 48 -16.00 -4.95 -18.35
C LYS A 48 -16.43 -4.37 -19.70
N ILE A 49 -16.28 -3.06 -19.90
CA ILE A 49 -16.62 -2.39 -21.16
C ILE A 49 -15.69 -2.89 -22.27
N ILE A 50 -14.37 -2.87 -22.06
CA ILE A 50 -13.36 -3.28 -23.04
C ILE A 50 -13.55 -4.75 -23.42
N LYS A 51 -13.72 -5.63 -22.44
CA LYS A 51 -14.04 -7.04 -22.66
C LYS A 51 -15.28 -7.22 -23.56
N SER A 52 -16.33 -6.44 -23.31
CA SER A 52 -17.56 -6.49 -24.11
C SER A 52 -17.36 -5.97 -25.53
N GLN A 53 -16.60 -4.88 -25.68
CA GLN A 53 -16.27 -4.30 -26.99
C GLN A 53 -15.42 -5.24 -27.83
N LEU A 54 -14.39 -5.86 -27.24
CA LEU A 54 -13.56 -6.87 -27.91
C LEU A 54 -14.39 -8.08 -28.35
N ALA A 55 -15.26 -8.59 -27.47
CA ALA A 55 -16.15 -9.69 -27.84
C ALA A 55 -17.10 -9.33 -29.01
N ILE A 56 -17.60 -8.09 -29.07
CA ILE A 56 -18.40 -7.62 -30.21
C ILE A 56 -17.55 -7.49 -31.47
N LYS A 57 -16.34 -6.95 -31.38
CA LYS A 57 -15.40 -6.81 -32.51
C LYS A 57 -15.07 -8.18 -33.13
N ILE A 58 -14.66 -9.13 -32.28
CA ILE A 58 -14.31 -10.50 -32.69
C ILE A 58 -15.51 -11.20 -33.33
N ARG A 59 -16.73 -11.01 -32.81
CA ARG A 59 -17.94 -11.59 -33.42
C ARG A 59 -18.30 -10.98 -34.78
N LYS A 60 -17.96 -9.70 -35.00
CA LYS A 60 -18.25 -8.99 -36.25
C LYS A 60 -17.28 -9.37 -37.36
N ASP A 61 -16.04 -9.64 -37.01
CA ASP A 61 -15.00 -10.02 -37.97
C ASP A 61 -14.08 -11.09 -37.37
N PRO A 62 -14.54 -12.35 -37.33
CA PRO A 62 -13.79 -13.42 -36.67
C PRO A 62 -12.54 -13.87 -37.42
N ASP A 63 -12.55 -13.76 -38.75
CA ASP A 63 -11.44 -14.17 -39.63
C ASP A 63 -10.19 -13.32 -39.35
N ALA A 64 -10.37 -12.02 -39.03
CA ALA A 64 -9.29 -11.11 -38.64
C ALA A 64 -8.56 -11.51 -37.35
N TYR A 65 -9.12 -12.41 -36.54
CA TYR A 65 -8.54 -12.91 -35.29
C TYR A 65 -8.16 -14.39 -35.36
N GLU A 66 -8.08 -14.96 -36.58
CA GLU A 66 -7.63 -16.34 -36.84
C GLU A 66 -8.41 -17.41 -36.05
N LEU A 67 -9.71 -17.19 -35.83
CA LEU A 67 -10.55 -18.11 -35.06
C LEU A 67 -11.05 -19.28 -35.91
N ASP A 68 -10.49 -20.46 -35.67
CA ASP A 68 -10.84 -21.72 -36.37
C ASP A 68 -12.26 -22.21 -36.06
N LYS A 69 -12.81 -21.86 -34.88
CA LYS A 69 -14.19 -22.17 -34.47
C LYS A 69 -14.86 -21.02 -33.72
N TYR A 70 -16.04 -20.62 -34.20
CA TYR A 70 -16.85 -19.53 -33.65
C TYR A 70 -17.69 -19.94 -32.42
N THR A 71 -17.02 -20.45 -31.40
CA THR A 71 -17.66 -20.78 -30.12
C THR A 71 -17.52 -19.64 -29.12
N ASP A 72 -18.49 -19.49 -28.22
CA ASP A 72 -18.41 -18.50 -27.13
C ASP A 72 -17.19 -18.72 -26.21
N ALA A 73 -16.68 -19.95 -26.12
CA ALA A 73 -15.44 -20.25 -25.40
C ALA A 73 -14.22 -19.68 -26.15
N ALA A 74 -14.08 -19.98 -27.44
CA ALA A 74 -12.98 -19.49 -28.27
C ALA A 74 -12.94 -17.96 -28.33
N ILE A 75 -14.11 -17.29 -28.39
CA ILE A 75 -14.19 -15.83 -28.34
C ILE A 75 -13.68 -15.30 -27.00
N LYS A 76 -14.06 -15.91 -25.87
CA LYS A 76 -13.59 -15.48 -24.54
C LYS A 76 -12.08 -15.61 -24.38
N ASP A 77 -11.50 -16.68 -24.91
CA ASP A 77 -10.06 -16.90 -24.85
C ASP A 77 -9.32 -15.94 -25.79
N CYS A 78 -9.87 -15.70 -26.98
CA CYS A 78 -9.34 -14.68 -27.90
C CYS A 78 -9.37 -13.27 -27.30
N VAL A 79 -10.43 -12.89 -26.58
CA VAL A 79 -10.51 -11.59 -25.87
C VAL A 79 -9.40 -11.43 -24.84
N ARG A 80 -9.03 -12.50 -24.13
CA ARG A 80 -8.03 -12.46 -23.05
C ARG A 80 -6.61 -12.22 -23.54
N ILE A 81 -6.30 -12.56 -24.79
CA ILE A 81 -4.97 -12.37 -25.38
C ILE A 81 -4.85 -11.05 -26.14
N GLN A 82 -5.93 -10.24 -26.18
CA GLN A 82 -5.89 -8.95 -26.85
C GLN A 82 -5.16 -7.92 -25.99
N PRO A 83 -4.30 -7.08 -26.59
CA PRO A 83 -3.50 -6.10 -25.85
C PRO A 83 -4.38 -5.06 -25.12
N GLU A 84 -5.56 -4.73 -25.64
CA GLU A 84 -6.48 -3.82 -24.95
C GLU A 84 -7.08 -4.45 -23.68
N TYR A 85 -7.30 -5.77 -23.68
CA TYR A 85 -7.74 -6.47 -22.47
C TYR A 85 -6.62 -6.48 -21.43
N ASP A 86 -5.40 -6.82 -21.83
CA ASP A 86 -4.24 -6.85 -20.93
C ASP A 86 -4.01 -5.50 -20.28
N THR A 87 -4.01 -4.41 -21.07
CA THR A 87 -3.84 -3.05 -20.56
C THR A 87 -4.93 -2.70 -19.51
N ALA A 88 -6.19 -2.98 -19.82
CA ALA A 88 -7.30 -2.71 -18.91
C ALA A 88 -7.27 -3.60 -17.65
N ASN A 89 -6.77 -4.83 -17.78
CA ASN A 89 -6.62 -5.76 -16.69
C ASN A 89 -5.49 -5.33 -15.75
N ASP A 90 -4.37 -4.86 -16.30
CA ASP A 90 -3.25 -4.31 -15.53
C ASP A 90 -3.66 -3.05 -14.75
N GLU A 91 -4.43 -2.15 -15.37
CA GLU A 91 -5.01 -1.00 -14.68
C GLU A 91 -5.92 -1.40 -13.51
N TRP A 92 -6.73 -2.45 -13.71
CA TRP A 92 -7.60 -2.98 -12.67
C TRP A 92 -6.81 -3.63 -11.53
N ILE A 93 -5.79 -4.44 -11.85
CA ILE A 93 -4.90 -5.05 -10.86
C ILE A 93 -4.17 -3.97 -10.05
N GLN A 94 -3.65 -2.94 -10.72
CA GLN A 94 -2.98 -1.83 -10.05
C GLN A 94 -3.93 -1.08 -9.11
N ALA A 95 -5.16 -0.81 -9.55
CA ALA A 95 -6.16 -0.15 -8.72
C ALA A 95 -6.58 -1.03 -7.52
N LEU A 96 -6.60 -2.36 -7.68
CA LEU A 96 -6.88 -3.31 -6.59
C LEU A 96 -5.76 -3.29 -5.56
N TYR A 97 -4.50 -3.30 -6.02
CA TYR A 97 -3.34 -3.21 -5.14
C TYR A 97 -3.36 -1.91 -4.31
N GLU A 98 -3.61 -0.77 -4.95
CA GLU A 98 -3.71 0.53 -4.26
C GLU A 98 -4.84 0.58 -3.24
N GLU A 99 -5.99 -0.03 -3.53
CA GLU A 99 -7.12 -0.11 -2.61
C GLU A 99 -6.79 -0.97 -1.39
N GLN A 100 -6.18 -2.14 -1.59
CA GLN A 100 -5.76 -3.03 -0.50
C GLN A 100 -4.70 -2.35 0.38
N GLN A 101 -3.76 -1.63 -0.22
CA GLN A 101 -2.77 -0.86 0.52
C GLN A 101 -3.44 0.22 1.37
N ALA A 102 -4.37 0.99 0.80
CA ALA A 102 -5.08 2.04 1.53
C ALA A 102 -5.98 1.50 2.65
N ASP A 103 -6.58 0.32 2.49
CA ASP A 103 -7.34 -0.33 3.57
C ASP A 103 -6.43 -0.80 4.70
N ALA A 104 -5.29 -1.40 4.36
CA ALA A 104 -4.27 -1.79 5.34
C ALA A 104 -3.74 -0.58 6.12
N ASP A 105 -3.57 0.56 5.46
CA ASP A 105 -3.20 1.82 6.11
C ASP A 105 -4.28 2.26 7.12
N LYS A 106 -5.53 2.35 6.68
CA LYS A 106 -6.67 2.69 7.54
C LYS A 106 -6.76 1.76 8.75
N TRP A 107 -6.59 0.45 8.54
CA TRP A 107 -6.57 -0.55 9.60
C TRP A 107 -5.40 -0.33 10.57
N SER A 108 -4.22 0.04 10.07
CA SER A 108 -3.07 0.35 10.91
C SER A 108 -3.37 1.50 11.88
N PHE A 109 -4.09 2.53 11.44
CA PHE A 109 -4.52 3.61 12.35
C PHE A 109 -5.58 3.15 13.35
N GLN A 110 -6.47 2.23 12.99
CA GLN A 110 -7.37 1.62 13.96
C GLN A 110 -6.58 0.86 15.06
N GLN A 111 -5.55 0.11 14.67
CA GLN A 111 -4.68 -0.60 15.62
C GLN A 111 -3.86 0.38 16.48
N ARG A 112 -3.42 1.51 15.91
CA ARG A 112 -2.75 2.58 16.65
C ARG A 112 -3.61 3.12 17.80
N LYS A 113 -4.92 3.33 17.58
CA LYS A 113 -5.87 3.72 18.64
C LYS A 113 -5.86 2.70 19.78
N GLU A 114 -5.98 1.41 19.47
CA GLU A 114 -5.98 0.33 20.47
C GLU A 114 -4.67 0.28 21.27
N ALA A 115 -3.54 0.52 20.59
CA ALA A 115 -2.24 0.62 21.26
C ALA A 115 -2.18 1.82 22.22
N ILE A 116 -2.66 3.01 21.82
CA ILE A 116 -2.71 4.18 22.71
C ILE A 116 -3.61 3.91 23.92
N GLU A 117 -4.77 3.28 23.74
CA GLU A 117 -5.64 2.86 24.86
C GLU A 117 -4.90 1.92 25.82
N GLY A 118 -4.14 0.96 25.28
CA GLY A 118 -3.30 0.06 26.06
C GLY A 118 -2.25 0.81 26.89
N LEU A 119 -1.59 1.80 26.29
CA LEU A 119 -0.57 2.62 26.96
C LEU A 119 -1.17 3.46 28.09
N VAL A 120 -2.34 4.06 27.87
CA VAL A 120 -3.07 4.81 28.91
C VAL A 120 -3.43 3.89 30.08
N ARG A 121 -3.86 2.65 29.81
CA ARG A 121 -4.14 1.66 30.88
C ARG A 121 -2.89 1.28 31.66
N LEU A 122 -1.77 1.02 30.97
CA LEU A 122 -0.49 0.73 31.63
C LEU A 122 -0.05 1.89 32.52
N TYR A 123 -0.21 3.12 32.05
CA TYR A 123 0.07 4.33 32.82
C TYR A 123 -0.82 4.43 34.07
N ALA A 124 -2.13 4.23 33.93
CA ALA A 124 -3.07 4.26 35.05
C ALA A 124 -2.79 3.19 36.13
N LEU A 125 -2.28 2.02 35.71
CA LEU A 125 -1.89 0.94 36.62
C LEU A 125 -0.52 1.18 37.30
N GLY A 126 0.12 2.32 37.04
CA GLY A 126 1.42 2.65 37.60
C GLY A 126 2.56 1.79 37.05
N TYR A 127 2.39 1.19 35.85
CA TYR A 127 3.43 0.36 35.22
C TYR A 127 4.76 1.13 35.09
N PHE A 128 4.68 2.42 34.81
CA PHE A 128 5.83 3.33 34.67
C PHE A 128 6.26 4.00 36.00
N SER A 129 5.54 3.77 37.10
CA SER A 129 5.73 4.48 38.38
C SER A 129 6.52 3.67 39.41
N VAL A 130 7.02 2.48 39.06
CA VAL A 130 7.76 1.59 39.99
C VAL A 130 9.19 2.12 40.18
N PRO A 131 9.59 2.56 41.39
CA PRO A 131 10.97 2.97 41.64
C PRO A 131 11.88 1.72 41.70
N ASN A 132 12.89 1.67 40.84
CA ASN A 132 14.08 0.81 40.99
C ASN A 132 13.86 -0.72 41.05
N LEU A 133 13.16 -1.34 40.09
CA LEU A 133 13.75 -2.57 39.55
C LEU A 133 14.69 -2.15 38.42
N PRO A 134 15.90 -2.72 38.29
CA PRO A 134 16.80 -2.46 37.17
C PRO A 134 16.22 -3.14 35.92
N ARG A 135 15.07 -2.67 35.46
CA ARG A 135 14.66 -2.83 34.08
C ARG A 135 15.33 -1.66 33.39
N ASP A 136 16.35 -1.98 32.61
CA ASP A 136 17.05 -1.04 31.77
C ASP A 136 16.15 -0.64 30.60
N ILE A 137 14.89 -0.23 30.87
CA ILE A 137 13.84 0.02 29.89
C ILE A 137 14.25 1.18 29.01
N ASP A 138 14.79 2.22 29.63
CA ASP A 138 15.27 3.39 28.90
C ASP A 138 16.45 3.01 28.00
N SER A 139 17.40 2.17 28.44
CA SER A 139 18.47 1.72 27.55
C SER A 139 18.00 0.72 26.50
N GLN A 140 17.00 -0.12 26.80
CA GLN A 140 16.42 -1.08 25.87
C GLN A 140 15.62 -0.35 24.79
N LEU A 141 14.79 0.63 25.15
CA LEU A 141 14.09 1.50 24.21
C LEU A 141 15.07 2.37 23.42
N LEU A 142 16.11 2.92 24.05
CA LEU A 142 17.17 3.64 23.34
C LEU A 142 17.97 2.73 22.39
N LYS A 143 18.21 1.46 22.75
CA LYS A 143 18.85 0.48 21.87
C LYS A 143 17.96 0.15 20.69
N ILE A 144 16.70 -0.21 20.93
CA ILE A 144 15.71 -0.49 19.89
C ILE A 144 15.60 0.71 18.96
N HIS A 145 15.44 1.93 19.51
CA HIS A 145 15.31 3.13 18.70
C HIS A 145 16.58 3.47 17.90
N LYS A 146 17.77 3.23 18.47
CA LYS A 146 19.05 3.38 17.74
C LYS A 146 19.23 2.32 16.67
N GLU A 147 18.76 1.10 16.89
CA GLU A 147 18.79 0.01 15.90
C GLU A 147 17.83 0.28 14.74
N GLU A 148 16.61 0.78 15.04
CA GLU A 148 15.65 1.23 14.04
C GLU A 148 16.24 2.36 13.18
N LEU A 149 16.78 3.41 13.81
CA LEU A 149 17.40 4.54 13.10
C LEU A 149 18.54 4.11 12.17
N LYS A 150 19.37 3.15 12.60
CA LYS A 150 20.45 2.58 11.78
C LYS A 150 19.91 1.81 10.59
N LYS A 151 18.85 1.02 10.80
CA LYS A 151 18.23 0.23 9.74
C LYS A 151 17.59 1.12 8.67
N ASP A 152 16.91 2.17 9.10
CA ASP A 152 16.32 3.15 8.18
C ASP A 152 17.40 3.88 7.37
N THR A 153 18.51 4.27 8.00
CA THR A 153 19.65 4.88 7.28
C THR A 153 20.35 3.90 6.34
N GLU A 154 20.49 2.63 6.71
CA GLU A 154 21.05 1.58 5.85
C GLU A 154 20.14 1.32 4.63
N GLU A 155 18.82 1.22 4.81
CA GLU A 155 17.87 1.06 3.70
C GLU A 155 17.86 2.27 2.75
N GLU A 156 17.99 3.50 3.27
CA GLU A 156 18.11 4.70 2.45
C GLU A 156 19.42 4.73 1.64
N LEU A 157 20.53 4.34 2.26
CA LEU A 157 21.84 4.24 1.60
C LEU A 157 21.84 3.16 0.52
N GLU A 158 21.19 2.02 0.76
CA GLU A 158 21.10 0.91 -0.19
C GLU A 158 20.22 1.28 -1.41
N LYS A 159 19.06 1.90 -1.18
CA LYS A 159 18.22 2.46 -2.25
C LYS A 159 18.95 3.52 -3.07
N SER A 160 19.73 4.38 -2.41
CA SER A 160 20.57 5.38 -3.08
C SER A 160 21.70 4.75 -3.92
N ALA A 161 22.34 3.70 -3.40
CA ALA A 161 23.38 2.95 -4.10
C ALA A 161 22.83 2.17 -5.30
N GLU A 162 21.66 1.54 -5.19
CA GLU A 162 20.97 0.87 -6.30
C GLU A 162 20.51 1.87 -7.38
N GLY A 163 20.03 3.04 -6.98
CA GLY A 163 19.71 4.14 -7.88
C GLY A 163 20.93 4.61 -8.67
N MET A 164 22.09 4.76 -8.00
CA MET A 164 23.35 5.11 -8.66
C MET A 164 23.87 4.01 -9.60
N LYS A 165 23.84 2.74 -9.18
CA LYS A 165 24.23 1.59 -10.03
C LYS A 165 23.34 1.50 -11.28
N SER A 166 22.04 1.71 -11.11
CA SER A 166 21.09 1.73 -12.23
C SER A 166 21.35 2.88 -13.20
N ARG A 167 21.81 4.03 -12.70
CA ARG A 167 22.15 5.21 -13.52
C ARG A 167 23.48 5.02 -14.27
N LEU A 168 24.49 4.43 -13.62
CA LEU A 168 25.77 4.04 -14.23
C LEU A 168 25.59 2.98 -15.33
N LYS A 169 24.73 1.99 -15.10
CA LYS A 169 24.42 0.95 -16.09
C LYS A 169 23.73 1.52 -17.34
N ARG A 170 22.92 2.57 -17.21
CA ARG A 170 22.31 3.28 -18.35
C ARG A 170 23.32 4.15 -19.13
N LEU A 171 24.35 4.66 -18.47
CA LEU A 171 25.42 5.44 -19.11
C LEU A 171 26.37 4.55 -19.93
N ASN A 172 26.69 3.35 -19.44
CA ASN A 172 27.56 2.40 -20.15
C ASN A 172 26.89 1.63 -21.29
N VAL A 173 25.57 1.70 -21.45
CA VAL A 173 24.85 1.06 -22.58
C VAL A 173 24.70 2.02 -23.78
N ASN A 174 25.04 3.29 -23.60
CA ASN A 174 25.00 4.34 -24.63
C ASN A 174 26.41 4.81 -25.08
N SER A 175 27.45 4.00 -24.87
CA SER A 175 28.82 4.17 -25.37
C SER A 175 29.26 2.94 -26.14
#